data_AF-A0A7K6D5N4-F1
#
_entry.id   AF-A0A7K6D5N4-F1
#
_cell.length_a   1.000
_cell.length_b   1.000
_cell.length_c   1.000
_cell.angle_alpha   90.00
_cell.angle_beta   90.00
_cell.angle_gamma   90.00
#
_symmetry.space_group_name_H-M   'P 1'
#
loop_
_entity.id
_entity.type
_entity.pdbx_description
1 polymer ?
#
loop_
_entity_poly.entity_id
_entity_poly.type
_entity_poly.pdbx_seq_one_letter_code
_entity_poly.pdbx_strand_id
1 'polypeptide(L)'
;SPEERPQFPGASAEFAERLEFIQPNVLAGIPVYRVMDRQGHVLRPSEDPQLPKEQVLKLYKTMTLLNTMDRILYESQRQGRISFYMTNYGEEGTHVGSAAALDASDLVFGQYREAGVLLYRGYPLELFMAQCYGNASDPGKGRQMPVHYGCPERHFVTISSPLATQIPQAVGAAYAIKRADASRAVVCYFGEGAASEGDAHAGFNFAATLECPIVFFCRNNGYAISTPTHEQYRGDGIGAGIRGFG
;
A
#
# COMPACT_ATOMS: atom_id res chain seq x y z
N SER A 1 -5.43 32.83 39.47
CA SER A 1 -4.33 33.13 38.53
C SER A 1 -4.76 32.57 37.17
N PRO A 2 -4.46 33.18 36.00
CA PRO A 2 -4.84 32.59 34.71
C PRO A 2 -4.47 31.10 34.74
N GLU A 3 -5.48 30.27 34.45
CA GLU A 3 -5.62 28.85 34.83
C GLU A 3 -4.30 28.08 34.85
N GLU A 4 -3.99 27.45 35.99
CA GLU A 4 -2.79 26.62 36.16
C GLU A 4 -2.84 25.46 35.15
N ARG A 5 -1.91 25.46 34.18
CA ARG A 5 -1.80 24.44 33.14
C ARG A 5 -0.54 23.58 33.30
N PRO A 6 -0.56 22.30 32.87
CA PRO A 6 0.62 21.46 32.84
C PRO A 6 1.77 22.07 32.01
N GLN A 7 2.99 21.99 32.51
CA GLN A 7 4.22 22.51 31.85
C GLN A 7 5.19 21.38 31.46
N PHE A 8 4.67 20.18 31.18
CA PHE A 8 5.50 19.04 30.81
C PHE A 8 5.94 19.15 29.33
N PRO A 9 7.23 18.96 29.01
CA PRO A 9 7.73 19.18 27.65
C PRO A 9 7.27 18.12 26.63
N GLY A 10 6.81 16.95 27.08
CA GLY A 10 6.50 15.81 26.20
C GLY A 10 5.07 15.74 25.69
N ALA A 11 4.15 16.60 26.17
CA ALA A 11 2.75 16.58 25.77
C ALA A 11 2.06 17.92 26.03
N SER A 12 1.15 18.30 25.14
CA SER A 12 0.20 19.40 25.37
C SER A 12 -1.12 18.81 25.88
N ALA A 13 -1.43 18.98 27.17
CA ALA A 13 -2.61 18.42 27.81
C ALA A 13 -3.15 19.35 28.91
N GLU A 14 -4.39 19.11 29.34
CA GLU A 14 -5.02 19.76 30.50
C GLU A 14 -4.96 18.85 31.73
N PHE A 15 -5.02 19.42 32.94
CA PHE A 15 -5.17 18.61 34.16
C PHE A 15 -6.53 17.91 34.19
N ALA A 16 -6.56 16.69 34.74
CA ALA A 16 -7.79 15.96 35.03
C ALA A 16 -7.93 15.81 36.55
N GLU A 17 -9.06 16.24 37.11
CA GLU A 17 -9.37 16.10 38.54
C GLU A 17 -9.97 14.72 38.89
N ARG A 18 -10.23 13.89 37.87
CA ARG A 18 -10.79 12.54 38.01
C ARG A 18 -9.94 11.54 37.26
N LEU A 19 -9.82 10.35 37.84
CA LEU A 19 -9.19 9.21 37.18
C LEU A 19 -10.17 8.63 36.15
N GLU A 20 -9.94 8.94 34.88
CA GLU A 20 -10.73 8.47 33.75
C GLU A 20 -9.79 7.83 32.71
N PHE A 21 -10.08 6.60 32.29
CA PHE A 21 -9.32 5.92 31.24
C PHE A 21 -9.89 6.27 29.87
N ILE A 22 -9.01 6.52 28.88
CA ILE A 22 -9.42 6.64 27.48
C ILE A 22 -9.70 5.24 26.93
N GLN A 23 -10.96 4.99 26.54
CA GLN A 23 -11.36 3.72 25.95
C GLN A 23 -11.31 3.80 24.41
N PRO A 24 -10.76 2.78 23.72
CA PRO A 24 -10.79 2.71 22.26
C PRO A 24 -12.22 2.59 21.73
N ASN A 25 -12.58 3.41 20.75
CA ASN A 25 -13.85 3.26 20.02
C ASN A 25 -13.64 2.33 18.82
N VAL A 26 -13.86 1.03 19.01
CA VAL A 26 -13.70 0.01 17.96
C VAL A 26 -15.04 -0.32 17.28
N LEU A 27 -16.18 -0.10 17.95
CA LEU A 27 -17.50 -0.44 17.42
C LEU A 27 -18.01 0.56 16.39
N ALA A 28 -17.72 1.85 16.59
CA ALA A 28 -18.02 2.93 15.65
C ALA A 28 -16.70 3.53 15.14
N GLY A 29 -15.93 2.69 14.44
CA GLY A 29 -14.61 3.03 13.91
C GLY A 29 -14.62 4.12 12.84
N ILE A 30 -13.44 4.37 12.27
CA ILE A 30 -13.24 5.34 11.19
C ILE A 30 -14.16 4.99 10.02
N PRO A 31 -14.97 5.95 9.52
CA PRO A 31 -15.88 5.67 8.42
C PRO A 31 -15.13 5.33 7.14
N VAL A 32 -15.63 4.33 6.40
CA VAL A 32 -15.07 3.92 5.11
C VAL A 32 -15.54 4.88 4.02
N TYR A 33 -14.62 5.66 3.45
CA TYR A 33 -14.90 6.54 2.33
C TYR A 33 -15.33 5.76 1.08
N ARG A 34 -16.34 6.28 0.37
CA ARG A 34 -16.90 5.65 -0.83
C ARG A 34 -17.48 6.69 -1.79
N VAL A 35 -17.15 6.57 -3.08
CA VAL A 35 -17.64 7.44 -4.16
C VAL A 35 -18.85 6.86 -4.89
N MET A 36 -18.82 5.56 -5.21
CA MET A 36 -19.88 4.86 -5.94
C MET A 36 -20.42 3.66 -5.17
N ASP A 37 -21.67 3.27 -5.45
CA ASP A 37 -22.27 2.04 -4.92
C ASP A 37 -21.81 0.78 -5.69
N ARG A 38 -22.38 -0.38 -5.33
CA ARG A 38 -22.05 -1.67 -5.96
C ARG A 38 -22.63 -1.82 -7.37
N GLN A 39 -23.54 -0.93 -7.77
CA GLN A 39 -24.13 -0.86 -9.10
C GLN A 39 -23.35 0.10 -10.01
N GLY A 40 -22.36 0.82 -9.47
CA GLY A 40 -21.54 1.78 -10.19
C GLY A 40 -22.16 3.17 -10.27
N HIS A 41 -23.19 3.46 -9.47
CA HIS A 41 -23.76 4.81 -9.41
C HIS A 41 -22.97 5.69 -8.44
N VAL A 42 -22.64 6.90 -8.89
CA VAL A 42 -22.02 7.94 -8.07
C VAL A 42 -23.01 8.38 -6.99
N LEU A 43 -22.56 8.34 -5.73
CA LEU A 43 -23.40 8.64 -4.56
C LEU A 43 -23.47 10.14 -4.25
N ARG A 44 -22.37 10.86 -4.49
CA ARG A 44 -22.25 12.30 -4.28
C ARG A 44 -21.57 12.94 -5.49
N PRO A 45 -22.28 13.76 -6.27
CA PRO A 45 -21.69 14.42 -7.45
C PRO A 45 -20.47 15.31 -7.13
N SER A 46 -20.40 15.88 -5.92
CA SER A 46 -19.25 16.69 -5.48
C SER A 46 -17.97 15.88 -5.28
N GLU A 47 -18.08 14.56 -5.14
CA GLU A 47 -16.96 13.63 -4.95
C GLU A 47 -16.60 12.90 -6.25
N ASP A 48 -17.31 13.16 -7.35
CA ASP A 48 -17.02 12.53 -8.62
C ASP A 48 -15.78 13.18 -9.26
N PRO A 49 -14.69 12.42 -9.47
CA PRO A 49 -13.46 12.98 -10.05
C PRO A 49 -13.60 13.38 -11.52
N GLN A 50 -14.74 13.10 -12.19
CA GLN A 50 -14.99 13.45 -13.60
C GLN A 50 -13.85 12.99 -14.53
N LEU A 51 -13.30 11.80 -14.27
CA LEU A 51 -12.18 11.28 -15.06
C LEU A 51 -12.59 11.10 -16.53
N PRO A 52 -11.72 11.45 -17.49
CA PRO A 52 -12.01 11.28 -18.90
C PRO A 52 -12.22 9.80 -19.23
N LYS A 53 -13.12 9.53 -20.19
CA LYS A 53 -13.47 8.18 -20.63
C LYS A 53 -12.26 7.29 -20.93
N GLU A 54 -11.23 7.85 -21.55
CA GLU A 54 -10.00 7.12 -21.88
C GLU A 54 -9.28 6.61 -20.62
N GLN A 55 -9.19 7.45 -19.58
CA GLN A 55 -8.56 7.07 -18.32
C GLN A 55 -9.38 5.99 -17.61
N VAL A 56 -10.70 6.12 -17.55
CA VAL A 56 -11.58 5.09 -16.95
C VAL A 56 -11.46 3.76 -17.70
N LEU A 57 -11.41 3.80 -19.04
CA LEU A 57 -11.19 2.60 -19.85
C LEU A 57 -9.80 1.99 -19.61
N LYS A 58 -8.77 2.81 -19.41
CA LYS A 58 -7.44 2.32 -19.02
C LYS A 58 -7.49 1.60 -17.68
N LEU A 59 -8.13 2.17 -16.65
CA LEU A 59 -8.30 1.53 -15.35
C LEU A 59 -8.94 0.15 -15.51
N TYR A 60 -10.07 0.08 -16.21
CA TYR A 60 -10.82 -1.16 -16.43
C TYR A 60 -10.02 -2.21 -17.20
N LYS A 61 -9.36 -1.81 -18.31
CA LYS A 61 -8.53 -2.70 -19.12
C LYS A 61 -7.33 -3.23 -18.33
N THR A 62 -6.68 -2.39 -17.52
CA THR A 62 -5.56 -2.83 -16.66
C THR A 62 -6.03 -3.86 -15.63
N MET A 63 -7.15 -3.62 -14.93
CA MET A 63 -7.67 -4.59 -13.95
C MET A 63 -8.03 -5.94 -14.59
N THR A 64 -8.72 -5.91 -15.73
CA THR A 64 -9.13 -7.14 -16.45
C THR A 64 -7.95 -7.87 -17.08
N LEU A 65 -6.94 -7.16 -17.57
CA LEU A 65 -5.70 -7.76 -18.07
C LEU A 65 -4.90 -8.41 -16.94
N LEU A 66 -4.80 -7.76 -15.77
CA LEU A 66 -4.19 -8.34 -14.58
C LEU A 66 -4.90 -9.64 -14.17
N ASN A 67 -6.23 -9.61 -14.09
CA ASN A 67 -7.03 -10.78 -13.77
C ASN A 67 -6.84 -11.92 -14.78
N THR A 68 -6.72 -11.60 -16.07
CA THR A 68 -6.45 -12.59 -17.13
C THR A 68 -5.05 -13.21 -16.98
N MET A 69 -4.03 -12.38 -16.73
CA MET A 69 -2.67 -12.84 -16.47
C MET A 69 -2.62 -13.75 -15.25
N ASP A 70 -3.32 -13.38 -14.17
CA ASP A 70 -3.39 -14.18 -12.94
C ASP A 70 -3.97 -15.56 -13.17
N ARG A 71 -5.06 -15.67 -13.93
CA ARG A 71 -5.67 -16.97 -14.26
C ARG A 71 -4.69 -17.90 -14.98
N ILE A 72 -3.95 -17.35 -15.95
CA ILE A 72 -3.00 -18.13 -16.76
C ILE A 72 -1.80 -18.55 -15.91
N LEU A 73 -1.19 -17.63 -15.17
CA LEU A 73 0.01 -17.91 -14.39
C LEU A 73 -0.29 -18.76 -13.14
N TYR A 74 -1.46 -18.61 -12.53
CA TYR A 74 -1.90 -19.50 -11.47
C TYR A 74 -2.00 -20.95 -11.96
N GLU A 75 -2.63 -21.17 -13.12
CA GLU A 75 -2.70 -22.52 -13.71
C GLU A 75 -1.32 -23.05 -14.14
N SER A 76 -0.47 -22.18 -14.69
CA SER A 76 0.94 -22.52 -14.99
C SER A 76 1.67 -23.05 -13.74
N GLN A 77 1.43 -22.43 -12.59
CA GLN A 77 1.98 -22.85 -11.31
C GLN A 77 1.41 -24.20 -10.85
N ARG A 78 0.10 -24.44 -11.02
CA ARG A 78 -0.54 -25.74 -10.71
C ARG A 78 0.01 -26.88 -11.56
N GLN A 79 0.43 -26.59 -12.80
CA GLN A 79 1.10 -27.53 -13.69
C GLN A 79 2.61 -27.69 -13.42
N GLY A 80 3.17 -26.96 -12.45
CA GLY A 80 4.60 -27.00 -12.12
C GLY A 80 5.51 -26.33 -13.15
N ARG A 81 4.96 -25.52 -14.07
CA ARG A 81 5.75 -24.79 -15.09
C ARG A 81 6.49 -23.60 -14.49
N ILE A 82 5.92 -23.01 -13.44
CA ILE A 82 6.57 -22.03 -12.56
C ILE A 82 6.47 -22.52 -11.11
N SER A 83 7.43 -22.15 -10.28
CA SER A 83 7.53 -22.68 -8.91
C SER A 83 6.51 -22.11 -7.94
N PHE A 84 6.15 -20.84 -8.11
CA PHE A 84 5.30 -20.09 -7.20
C PHE A 84 4.46 -19.05 -7.95
N TYR A 85 3.30 -18.68 -7.41
CA TYR A 85 2.49 -17.59 -7.93
C TYR A 85 1.51 -17.08 -6.87
N MET A 86 1.24 -15.77 -6.90
CA MET A 86 0.24 -15.10 -6.08
C MET A 86 -0.65 -14.26 -6.99
N THR A 87 -1.96 -14.45 -6.86
CA THR A 87 -2.95 -13.69 -7.64
C THR A 87 -3.26 -12.35 -6.98
N ASN A 88 -3.94 -11.47 -7.71
CA ASN A 88 -4.30 -10.12 -7.28
C ASN A 88 -5.83 -9.95 -7.13
N TYR A 89 -6.56 -11.07 -7.03
CA TYR A 89 -8.02 -11.09 -7.00
C TYR A 89 -8.58 -10.27 -5.83
N GLY A 90 -9.49 -9.35 -6.14
CA GLY A 90 -10.14 -8.46 -5.17
C GLY A 90 -9.32 -7.22 -4.84
N GLU A 91 -8.08 -7.12 -5.31
CA GLU A 91 -7.16 -6.02 -5.04
C GLU A 91 -6.82 -5.23 -6.32
N GLU A 92 -7.38 -5.59 -7.47
CA GLU A 92 -7.09 -4.91 -8.74
C GLU A 92 -7.43 -3.41 -8.68
N GLY A 93 -8.54 -3.06 -8.01
CA GLY A 93 -8.97 -1.67 -7.83
C GLY A 93 -8.02 -0.84 -6.96
N THR A 94 -7.49 -1.41 -5.88
CA THR A 94 -6.56 -0.69 -4.99
C THR A 94 -5.25 -0.40 -5.70
N HIS A 95 -4.70 -1.35 -6.47
CA HIS A 95 -3.48 -1.14 -7.23
C HIS A 95 -3.65 -0.14 -8.37
N VAL A 96 -4.65 -0.36 -9.22
CA VAL A 96 -4.80 0.42 -10.46
C VAL A 96 -5.33 1.82 -10.17
N GLY A 97 -6.25 1.95 -9.21
CA GLY A 97 -6.78 3.25 -8.79
C GLY A 97 -5.72 4.14 -8.15
N SER A 98 -4.93 3.60 -7.21
CA SER A 98 -3.84 4.37 -6.59
C SER A 98 -2.73 4.71 -7.58
N ALA A 99 -2.32 3.77 -8.44
CA ALA A 99 -1.32 4.03 -9.48
C ALA A 99 -1.72 5.15 -10.46
N ALA A 100 -3.02 5.31 -10.72
CA ALA A 100 -3.56 6.34 -11.59
C ALA A 100 -3.59 7.74 -10.96
N ALA A 101 -3.49 7.83 -9.64
CA ALA A 101 -3.42 9.08 -8.90
C ALA A 101 -1.98 9.56 -8.68
N LEU A 102 -0.98 8.72 -8.99
CA LEU A 102 0.44 9.04 -8.85
C LEU A 102 1.00 9.62 -10.15
N ASP A 103 2.03 10.44 -10.01
CA ASP A 103 2.87 10.78 -11.14
C ASP A 103 3.67 9.55 -11.59
N ALA A 104 3.98 9.49 -12.88
CA ALA A 104 4.75 8.38 -13.45
C ALA A 104 6.14 8.24 -12.81
N SER A 105 6.68 9.34 -12.27
CA SER A 105 8.00 9.40 -11.63
C SER A 105 8.00 9.14 -10.12
N ASP A 106 6.81 9.01 -9.50
CA ASP A 106 6.70 8.70 -8.08
C ASP A 106 7.23 7.30 -7.80
N LEU A 107 7.95 7.18 -6.69
CA LEU A 107 8.62 5.94 -6.33
C LEU A 107 7.66 5.00 -5.59
N VAL A 108 7.60 3.75 -6.03
CA VAL A 108 6.72 2.72 -5.47
C VAL A 108 7.55 1.68 -4.73
N PHE A 109 7.22 1.47 -3.47
CA PHE A 109 7.62 0.29 -2.69
C PHE A 109 6.40 -0.60 -2.49
N GLY A 110 6.53 -1.88 -2.86
CA GLY A 110 5.47 -2.88 -2.73
C GLY A 110 5.82 -3.98 -1.74
N GLN A 111 4.88 -4.90 -1.54
CA GLN A 111 5.06 -6.09 -0.71
C GLN A 111 5.11 -7.36 -1.55
N TYR A 112 4.10 -7.62 -2.40
CA TYR A 112 4.04 -8.73 -3.38
C TYR A 112 2.72 -8.80 -4.17
N ARG A 113 1.71 -7.97 -3.87
CA ARG A 113 0.43 -7.94 -4.64
C ARG A 113 0.33 -6.74 -5.58
N GLU A 114 1.38 -5.94 -5.73
CA GLU A 114 1.29 -4.66 -6.43
C GLU A 114 1.49 -4.77 -7.97
N ALA A 115 1.29 -5.95 -8.57
CA ALA A 115 1.48 -6.16 -10.01
C ALA A 115 0.59 -5.24 -10.88
N GLY A 116 -0.59 -4.86 -10.37
CA GLY A 116 -1.47 -3.89 -11.03
C GLY A 116 -0.86 -2.50 -11.21
N VAL A 117 0.04 -2.08 -10.31
CA VAL A 117 0.75 -0.80 -10.40
C VAL A 117 1.72 -0.83 -11.59
N LEU A 118 2.52 -1.89 -11.70
CA LEU A 118 3.43 -2.11 -12.84
C LEU A 118 2.67 -2.18 -14.16
N LEU A 119 1.56 -2.93 -14.19
CA LEU A 119 0.76 -3.06 -15.40
C LEU A 119 0.13 -1.71 -15.82
N TYR A 120 -0.33 -0.90 -14.88
CA TYR A 120 -0.82 0.46 -15.15
C TYR A 120 0.27 1.39 -15.70
N ARG A 121 1.51 1.24 -15.20
CA ARG A 121 2.73 1.91 -15.69
C ARG A 121 3.28 1.28 -16.99
N GLY A 122 2.51 0.43 -17.66
CA GLY A 122 2.86 -0.13 -18.97
C GLY A 122 4.03 -1.11 -18.90
N TYR A 123 4.19 -1.85 -17.81
CA TYR A 123 5.18 -2.93 -17.73
C TYR A 123 4.81 -4.05 -18.71
N PRO A 124 5.74 -4.49 -19.58
CA PRO A 124 5.45 -5.51 -20.58
C PRO A 124 5.05 -6.84 -19.95
N LEU A 125 4.04 -7.49 -20.51
CA LEU A 125 3.65 -8.86 -20.12
C LEU A 125 4.82 -9.84 -20.24
N GLU A 126 5.67 -9.66 -21.25
CA GLU A 126 6.89 -10.46 -21.41
C GLU A 126 7.78 -10.44 -20.16
N LEU A 127 7.93 -9.28 -19.51
CA LEU A 127 8.79 -9.14 -18.34
C LEU A 127 8.16 -9.71 -17.06
N PHE A 128 6.82 -9.66 -16.94
CA PHE A 128 6.12 -10.43 -15.90
C PHE A 128 6.38 -11.93 -16.05
N MET A 129 6.26 -12.44 -17.28
CA MET A 129 6.54 -13.85 -17.58
C MET A 129 8.01 -14.19 -17.34
N ALA A 130 8.93 -13.37 -17.84
CA ALA A 130 10.36 -13.58 -17.71
C ALA A 130 10.79 -13.76 -16.26
N GLN A 131 10.30 -12.89 -15.37
CA GLN A 131 10.59 -12.96 -13.93
C GLN A 131 10.00 -14.23 -13.31
N CYS A 132 8.76 -14.59 -13.60
CA CYS A 132 8.13 -15.81 -13.07
C CYS A 132 8.79 -17.11 -13.56
N TYR A 133 9.32 -17.13 -14.78
CA TYR A 133 10.04 -18.27 -15.34
C TYR A 133 11.54 -18.25 -15.03
N GLY A 134 12.08 -17.14 -14.52
CA GLY A 134 13.52 -16.94 -14.31
C GLY A 134 14.35 -17.11 -15.58
N ASN A 135 13.80 -16.70 -16.73
CA ASN A 135 14.42 -16.95 -18.04
C ASN A 135 15.46 -15.86 -18.41
N ALA A 136 16.07 -15.99 -19.60
CA ALA A 136 17.13 -15.08 -20.05
C ALA A 136 16.69 -13.62 -20.25
N SER A 137 15.38 -13.37 -20.40
CA SER A 137 14.82 -12.02 -20.53
C SER A 137 14.53 -11.37 -19.17
N ASP A 138 14.72 -12.08 -18.04
CA ASP A 138 14.49 -11.53 -16.70
C ASP A 138 15.59 -10.52 -16.32
N PRO A 139 15.27 -9.23 -16.12
CA PRO A 139 16.25 -8.27 -15.61
C PRO A 139 16.79 -8.65 -14.22
N GLY A 140 16.00 -9.39 -13.42
CA GLY A 140 16.39 -9.97 -12.13
C GLY A 140 17.32 -11.18 -12.23
N LYS A 141 17.61 -11.64 -13.46
CA LYS A 141 18.53 -12.74 -13.77
C LYS A 141 18.15 -14.08 -13.14
N GLY A 142 16.86 -14.32 -12.92
CA GLY A 142 16.32 -15.56 -12.35
C GLY A 142 16.71 -15.80 -10.89
N ARG A 143 17.10 -14.75 -10.16
CA ARG A 143 17.65 -14.87 -8.79
C ARG A 143 16.60 -14.86 -7.69
N GLN A 144 15.42 -14.32 -7.98
CA GLN A 144 14.34 -14.17 -7.00
C GLN A 144 13.20 -15.13 -7.29
N MET A 145 12.38 -15.40 -6.27
CA MET A 145 11.14 -16.15 -6.40
C MET A 145 10.19 -15.48 -7.41
N PRO A 146 9.35 -16.23 -8.16
CA PRO A 146 8.29 -15.63 -8.97
C PRO A 146 7.45 -14.62 -8.18
N VAL A 147 6.93 -13.59 -8.87
CA VAL A 147 6.18 -12.45 -8.30
C VAL A 147 7.04 -11.41 -7.57
N HIS A 148 8.36 -11.60 -7.51
CA HIS A 148 9.29 -10.58 -7.00
C HIS A 148 9.71 -9.58 -8.08
N TYR A 149 8.74 -8.83 -8.59
CA TYR A 149 8.97 -7.88 -9.68
C TYR A 149 9.77 -6.64 -9.23
N GLY A 150 10.43 -5.99 -10.18
CA GLY A 150 11.14 -4.73 -10.01
C GLY A 150 11.37 -4.07 -11.36
N CYS A 151 11.29 -2.73 -11.44
CA CYS A 151 11.52 -1.99 -12.67
C CYS A 151 11.99 -0.56 -12.37
N PRO A 152 13.31 -0.30 -12.40
CA PRO A 152 13.86 1.04 -12.19
C PRO A 152 13.30 2.09 -13.16
N GLU A 153 13.06 1.72 -14.43
CA GLU A 153 12.53 2.60 -15.48
C GLU A 153 11.10 3.06 -15.20
N ARG A 154 10.37 2.31 -14.36
CA ARG A 154 9.00 2.62 -13.94
C ARG A 154 8.94 2.96 -12.46
N HIS A 155 10.07 3.28 -11.84
CA HIS A 155 10.17 3.69 -10.43
C HIS A 155 9.45 2.72 -9.49
N PHE A 156 9.59 1.42 -9.75
CA PHE A 156 9.04 0.37 -8.91
C PHE A 156 10.20 -0.43 -8.31
N VAL A 157 10.40 -0.25 -7.01
CA VAL A 157 11.49 -0.90 -6.27
C VAL A 157 11.24 -2.40 -6.22
N THR A 158 12.31 -3.16 -6.42
CA THR A 158 12.23 -4.62 -6.46
C THR A 158 11.68 -5.19 -5.15
N ILE A 159 10.69 -6.07 -5.28
CA ILE A 159 10.07 -6.78 -4.15
C ILE A 159 11.08 -7.71 -3.46
N SER A 160 10.90 -7.87 -2.14
CA SER A 160 11.56 -8.87 -1.31
C SER A 160 10.54 -9.59 -0.41
N SER A 161 10.77 -10.87 -0.09
CA SER A 161 9.85 -11.63 0.78
C SER A 161 9.68 -11.11 2.21
N PRO A 162 10.74 -10.62 2.91
CA PRO A 162 10.61 -10.16 4.29
C PRO A 162 9.59 -9.03 4.41
N LEU A 163 8.54 -9.27 5.20
CA LEU A 163 7.43 -8.34 5.36
C LEU A 163 7.89 -7.04 6.02
N ALA A 164 7.22 -5.95 5.67
CA ALA A 164 7.38 -4.60 6.24
C ALA A 164 8.75 -3.94 6.08
N THR A 165 9.82 -4.66 5.70
CA THR A 165 11.15 -4.09 5.51
C THR A 165 11.19 -2.91 4.54
N GLN A 166 10.30 -2.91 3.54
CA GLN A 166 10.17 -1.82 2.59
C GLN A 166 9.61 -0.53 3.20
N ILE A 167 8.92 -0.60 4.34
CA ILE A 167 8.25 0.55 4.97
C ILE A 167 9.28 1.60 5.44
N PRO A 168 10.26 1.30 6.32
CA PRO A 168 11.27 2.28 6.70
C PRO A 168 12.20 2.65 5.54
N GLN A 169 12.42 1.74 4.58
CA GLN A 169 13.19 2.05 3.37
C GLN A 169 12.51 3.13 2.51
N ALA A 170 11.20 3.03 2.32
CA ALA A 170 10.40 4.00 1.61
C ALA A 170 10.47 5.39 2.28
N VAL A 171 10.50 5.43 3.62
CA VAL A 171 10.67 6.68 4.38
C VAL A 171 12.04 7.29 4.12
N GLY A 172 13.11 6.50 4.10
CA GLY A 172 14.44 6.99 3.74
C GLY A 172 14.50 7.56 2.32
N ALA A 173 13.84 6.90 1.36
CA ALA A 173 13.73 7.40 0.00
C ALA A 173 12.92 8.70 -0.09
N ALA A 174 11.81 8.80 0.65
CA ALA A 174 10.99 10.01 0.73
C ALA A 174 11.77 11.18 1.35
N TYR A 175 12.54 10.92 2.41
CA TYR A 175 13.41 11.92 3.02
C TYR A 175 14.50 12.40 2.04
N ALA A 176 15.08 11.50 1.25
CA ALA A 176 16.03 11.86 0.21
C ALA A 176 15.39 12.73 -0.88
N ILE A 177 14.17 12.41 -1.32
CA ILE A 177 13.39 13.21 -2.28
C ILE A 177 13.11 14.60 -1.72
N LYS A 178 12.70 14.71 -0.45
CA LYS A 178 12.51 15.99 0.23
C LYS A 178 13.76 16.86 0.19
N ARG A 179 14.92 16.26 0.49
CA ARG A 179 16.22 16.97 0.48
C ARG A 179 16.69 17.36 -0.92
N ALA A 180 16.27 16.62 -1.94
CA ALA A 180 16.60 16.91 -3.33
C ALA A 180 15.72 18.01 -3.95
N ASP A 181 14.76 18.57 -3.18
CA ASP A 181 13.74 19.50 -3.66
C ASP A 181 13.02 19.01 -4.93
N ALA A 182 12.86 17.68 -5.01
CA ALA A 182 12.17 17.05 -6.11
C ALA A 182 10.68 16.98 -5.77
N SER A 183 9.84 17.53 -6.66
CA SER A 183 8.38 17.38 -6.59
C SER A 183 7.98 15.94 -6.96
N ARG A 184 8.25 14.99 -6.05
CA ARG A 184 7.91 13.57 -6.17
C ARG A 184 7.36 13.06 -4.85
N ALA A 185 6.46 12.10 -4.92
CA ALA A 185 6.00 11.35 -3.77
C ALA A 185 6.61 9.94 -3.74
N VAL A 186 6.61 9.35 -2.55
CA VAL A 186 6.82 7.91 -2.38
C VAL A 186 5.50 7.28 -1.94
N VAL A 187 5.13 6.15 -2.54
CA VAL A 187 4.06 5.30 -2.02
C VAL A 187 4.64 4.00 -1.51
N CYS A 188 4.18 3.55 -0.36
CA CYS A 188 4.57 2.29 0.25
C CYS A 188 3.33 1.43 0.53
N TYR A 189 3.20 0.33 -0.21
CA TYR A 189 2.13 -0.64 -0.02
C TYR A 189 2.52 -1.71 0.99
N PHE A 190 1.55 -2.13 1.80
CA PHE A 190 1.67 -3.25 2.74
C PHE A 190 0.28 -3.76 3.15
N GLY A 191 0.19 -5.01 3.59
CA GLY A 191 -1.03 -5.59 4.15
C GLY A 191 -1.18 -5.29 5.65
N GLU A 192 -2.39 -5.46 6.19
CA GLU A 192 -2.64 -5.29 7.62
C GLU A 192 -1.85 -6.30 8.48
N GLY A 193 -1.56 -7.47 7.91
CA GLY A 193 -0.67 -8.46 8.52
C GLY A 193 0.74 -7.91 8.75
N ALA A 194 1.32 -7.31 7.70
CA ALA A 194 2.67 -6.73 7.75
C ALA A 194 2.74 -5.49 8.65
N ALA A 195 1.61 -4.82 8.91
CA ALA A 195 1.57 -3.67 9.82
C ALA A 195 1.87 -4.03 11.28
N SER A 196 1.84 -5.32 11.64
CA SER A 196 2.23 -5.80 12.98
C SER A 196 3.74 -6.04 13.14
N GLU A 197 4.52 -5.94 12.07
CA GLU A 197 5.98 -6.00 12.15
C GLU A 197 6.56 -4.72 12.77
N GLY A 198 7.69 -4.85 13.48
CA GLY A 198 8.36 -3.71 14.12
C GLY A 198 8.79 -2.61 13.13
N ASP A 199 9.12 -3.00 11.89
CA ASP A 199 9.51 -2.08 10.82
C ASP A 199 8.37 -1.14 10.42
N ALA A 200 7.11 -1.56 10.57
CA ALA A 200 5.96 -0.69 10.32
C ALA A 200 5.92 0.47 11.34
N HIS A 201 6.10 0.16 12.62
CA HIS A 201 6.19 1.17 13.68
C HIS A 201 7.36 2.13 13.45
N ALA A 202 8.54 1.60 13.09
CA ALA A 202 9.71 2.41 12.78
C ALA A 202 9.44 3.36 11.61
N GLY A 203 8.88 2.85 10.52
CA GLY A 203 8.55 3.65 9.34
C GLY A 203 7.55 4.76 9.65
N PHE A 204 6.44 4.47 10.34
CA PHE A 204 5.42 5.48 10.66
C PHE A 204 5.99 6.61 11.52
N ASN A 205 6.74 6.27 12.59
CA ASN A 205 7.34 7.28 13.46
C ASN A 205 8.39 8.13 12.74
N PHE A 206 9.26 7.50 11.94
CA PHE A 206 10.28 8.23 11.19
C PHE A 206 9.65 9.13 10.14
N ALA A 207 8.60 8.69 9.45
CA ALA A 207 7.92 9.53 8.47
C ALA A 207 7.31 10.79 9.08
N ALA A 208 6.68 10.68 10.25
CA ALA A 208 6.09 11.80 10.95
C ALA A 208 7.15 12.78 11.46
N THR A 209 8.11 12.27 12.25
CA THR A 209 9.15 13.11 12.88
C THR A 209 10.13 13.74 11.88
N LEU A 210 10.34 13.10 10.73
CA LEU A 210 11.18 13.61 9.66
C LEU A 210 10.36 14.29 8.55
N GLU A 211 9.05 14.48 8.72
CA GLU A 211 8.16 15.15 7.76
C GLU A 211 8.37 14.65 6.32
N CYS A 212 8.30 13.34 6.12
CA CYS A 212 8.59 12.72 4.83
C CYS A 212 7.39 12.80 3.87
N PRO A 213 7.61 13.09 2.57
CA PRO A 213 6.55 13.09 1.55
C PRO A 213 6.21 11.65 1.10
N ILE A 214 5.53 10.91 1.97
CA ILE A 214 5.20 9.49 1.77
C ILE A 214 3.72 9.20 1.99
N VAL A 215 3.15 8.34 1.14
CA VAL A 215 1.83 7.74 1.31
C VAL A 215 1.99 6.29 1.75
N PHE A 216 1.52 5.99 2.95
CA PHE A 216 1.38 4.61 3.43
C PHE A 216 0.04 4.04 2.95
N PHE A 217 0.09 3.04 2.07
CA PHE A 217 -1.09 2.41 1.48
C PHE A 217 -1.30 1.01 2.06
N CYS A 218 -2.09 0.94 3.14
CA CYS A 218 -2.42 -0.33 3.78
C CYS A 218 -3.58 -1.03 3.05
N ARG A 219 -3.36 -2.28 2.61
CA ARG A 219 -4.38 -3.17 2.05
C ARG A 219 -4.90 -4.08 3.15
N ASN A 220 -6.03 -3.75 3.74
CA ASN A 220 -6.67 -4.58 4.76
C ASN A 220 -7.76 -5.45 4.13
N ASN A 221 -7.43 -6.71 3.85
CA ASN A 221 -8.35 -7.67 3.24
C ASN A 221 -8.95 -8.65 4.27
N GLY A 222 -8.64 -8.46 5.55
CA GLY A 222 -9.18 -9.23 6.67
C GLY A 222 -8.34 -10.46 7.07
N TYR A 223 -7.28 -10.81 6.33
CA TYR A 223 -6.48 -12.00 6.58
C TYR A 223 -4.99 -11.87 6.22
N ALA A 224 -4.14 -12.33 7.14
CA ALA A 224 -2.74 -12.64 6.89
C ALA A 224 -2.55 -14.16 6.75
N ILE A 225 -2.56 -14.65 5.50
CA ILE A 225 -2.52 -16.09 5.15
C ILE A 225 -3.75 -16.84 5.71
N SER A 226 -3.72 -17.24 6.98
CA SER A 226 -4.81 -17.92 7.69
C SER A 226 -5.26 -17.17 8.93
N THR A 227 -4.52 -16.14 9.36
CA THR A 227 -4.77 -15.38 10.57
C THR A 227 -5.79 -14.27 10.28
N PRO A 228 -7.01 -14.33 10.85
CA PRO A 228 -8.00 -13.27 10.70
C PRO A 228 -7.62 -12.03 11.52
N THR A 229 -8.17 -10.87 11.14
CA THR A 229 -7.84 -9.59 11.80
C THR A 229 -8.11 -9.52 13.30
N HIS A 230 -9.09 -10.26 13.83
CA HIS A 230 -9.37 -10.31 15.27
C HIS A 230 -8.29 -11.02 16.09
N GLU A 231 -7.44 -11.82 15.43
CA GLU A 231 -6.21 -12.39 16.00
C GLU A 231 -4.98 -11.53 15.68
N GLN A 232 -5.08 -10.61 14.72
CA GLN A 232 -3.98 -9.73 14.29
C GLN A 232 -3.86 -8.46 15.14
N TYR A 233 -4.97 -7.80 15.45
CA TYR A 233 -5.02 -6.58 16.24
C TYR A 233 -6.36 -6.44 16.97
N ARG A 234 -6.42 -5.55 17.96
CA ARG A 234 -7.64 -5.26 18.76
C ARG A 234 -8.15 -3.81 18.65
N GLY A 235 -7.42 -2.96 17.93
CA GLY A 235 -7.86 -1.60 17.61
C GLY A 235 -8.78 -1.54 16.40
N ASP A 236 -9.19 -0.33 16.05
CA ASP A 236 -9.97 -0.01 14.85
C ASP A 236 -9.08 0.01 13.58
N GLY A 237 -8.56 -1.18 13.23
CA GLY A 237 -7.68 -1.37 12.10
C GLY A 237 -6.39 -0.54 12.17
N ILE A 238 -5.75 -0.39 11.02
CA ILE A 238 -4.47 0.32 10.90
C ILE A 238 -4.66 1.84 10.90
N GLY A 239 -5.78 2.32 10.32
CA GLY A 239 -6.09 3.74 10.22
C GLY A 239 -6.23 4.45 11.56
N ALA A 240 -6.75 3.78 12.59
CA ALA A 240 -6.79 4.35 13.93
C ALA A 240 -5.41 4.27 14.62
N GLY A 241 -4.70 3.15 14.45
CA GLY A 241 -3.38 2.94 15.05
C GLY A 241 -2.34 3.98 14.60
N ILE A 242 -2.39 4.41 13.34
CA ILE A 242 -1.40 5.35 12.79
C ILE A 242 -1.59 6.78 13.29
N ARG A 243 -2.78 7.18 13.77
CA ARG A 243 -3.03 8.54 14.30
C ARG A 243 -2.15 8.90 15.50
N GLY A 244 -1.63 7.90 16.21
CA GLY A 244 -0.75 8.11 17.37
C GLY A 244 0.63 8.65 17.01
N PHE A 245 1.03 8.63 15.73
CA PHE A 245 2.34 9.12 15.28
C PHE A 245 2.35 10.61 14.90
N GLY A 246 1.19 11.25 14.78
CA GLY A 246 1.03 12.61 14.24
C GLY A 246 0.57 12.61 12.78
#